data_AF-A0A1W5DB64-F1
#
_entry.id   AF-A0A1W5DB64-F1
#
_cell.length_a   1.000
_cell.length_b   1.000
_cell.length_c   1.000
_cell.angle_alpha   90.00
_cell.angle_beta   90.00
_cell.angle_gamma   90.00
#
_symmetry.space_group_name_H-M   'P 1'
#
loop_
_entity.id
_entity.type
_entity.pdbx_description
1 polymer ?
#
loop_
_entity_poly.entity_id
_entity_poly.type
_entity_poly.pdbx_seq_one_letter_code
_entity_poly.pdbx_strand_id
1 'polypeptide(L)'
;MSPLKRQHVASDDGGADRKILMAVDFGTTFSGLAWSQTRKPEIQTPIIRWPDAVSGGLEGISSDKVPTELKYDGQNYKWGFEIGDTGQRYKWFKLDLDSSQDRSLFSMGTKLPDTQALPPGYSVSSEKLVTDYLTALRKHAEQVLGYYFPQSALRSTPIEFIITVPAVWSDAAQLKTRVCAQLAGMGSASEIRIISEPEAAAIYALDAMDPHELNIGDTFVLCDAGGGTVDLISYTVSALKPILEIDEAAPGTGACCGSTFLNRRFEEYMKDKFGNDNDWDEEVLEEAMKRFELVVKRTYSDVGGQEFTIPGNAQRSLTVVLLTLVLVPGLTDNPETGVRRGKIVLGAAELRGVFRPVIDEVIILIKGQVRATKKSVKAVLLVGGFGQSAYLRDSIRGAMGDSGIEVMQSPNGWTTVVRGALMKGLMETSSAVAGVKINARAARKHYGTESSKQFREQLHDIARRYWNGCEGEYRINTIDWFISKGALVREEEPTRLNYTQKRVLFIGHPMNVKTDILVCSDPINIGAPVYKNLRVAHLVTLTADLSRVSITKFPKLVGKDGLSYYNVTFQIEITHYSAYTKYELIHDGINYGAINVEYV
;
A
#
# COMPACT_ATOMS: atom_id res chain seq x y z
N MET A 1 -39.04 -28.53 53.40
CA MET A 1 -37.61 -28.45 53.01
C MET A 1 -37.54 -28.50 51.49
N SER A 2 -37.33 -27.33 50.91
CA SER A 2 -37.36 -27.04 49.47
C SER A 2 -35.96 -27.30 48.87
N PRO A 3 -35.85 -27.90 47.67
CA PRO A 3 -34.56 -28.09 47.03
C PRO A 3 -34.06 -26.77 46.40
N LEU A 4 -32.80 -26.46 46.69
CA LEU A 4 -32.06 -25.28 46.23
C LEU A 4 -31.99 -25.23 44.69
N LYS A 5 -32.50 -24.14 44.12
CA LYS A 5 -32.28 -23.73 42.72
C LYS A 5 -30.80 -23.36 42.55
N ARG A 6 -30.08 -24.09 41.68
CA ARG A 6 -28.82 -23.61 41.09
C ARG A 6 -29.16 -22.44 40.16
N GLN A 7 -28.72 -21.23 40.52
CA GLN A 7 -28.72 -20.08 39.62
C GLN A 7 -27.72 -20.33 38.50
N HIS A 8 -28.20 -20.34 37.26
CA HIS A 8 -27.37 -20.05 36.11
C HIS A 8 -26.88 -18.61 36.25
N VAL A 9 -25.60 -18.43 36.53
CA VAL A 9 -24.90 -17.19 36.24
C VAL A 9 -24.73 -17.17 34.72
N ALA A 10 -25.61 -16.46 34.04
CA ALA A 10 -25.36 -16.04 32.67
C ALA A 10 -24.16 -15.09 32.72
N SER A 11 -23.00 -15.57 32.22
CA SER A 11 -21.90 -14.69 31.87
C SER A 11 -22.36 -13.84 30.68
N ASP A 12 -22.59 -12.57 30.95
CA ASP A 12 -22.83 -11.52 29.97
C ASP A 12 -21.49 -11.21 29.27
N ASP A 13 -21.08 -12.08 28.33
CA ASP A 13 -19.99 -11.80 27.39
C ASP A 13 -20.62 -10.99 26.24
N GLY A 14 -20.41 -9.68 26.26
CA GLY A 14 -20.81 -8.78 25.18
C GLY A 14 -20.29 -9.30 23.83
N GLY A 15 -21.23 -9.68 22.96
CA GLY A 15 -20.97 -10.44 21.76
C GLY A 15 -20.10 -9.71 20.74
N ALA A 16 -18.80 -10.01 20.73
CA ALA A 16 -18.02 -9.95 19.51
C ALA A 16 -18.47 -11.13 18.63
N ASP A 17 -19.12 -10.83 17.49
CA ASP A 17 -19.52 -11.84 16.52
C ASP A 17 -18.33 -12.73 16.15
N ARG A 18 -18.54 -14.06 16.19
CA ARG A 18 -17.52 -15.04 15.81
C ARG A 18 -17.21 -14.89 14.32
N LYS A 19 -16.03 -14.37 13.99
CA LYS A 19 -15.56 -14.21 12.60
C LYS A 19 -14.13 -14.71 12.42
N ILE A 20 -13.78 -15.02 11.17
CA ILE A 20 -12.41 -15.26 10.71
C ILE A 20 -11.93 -14.00 9.99
N LEU A 21 -10.75 -13.51 10.35
CA LEU A 21 -10.09 -12.44 9.60
C LEU A 21 -9.06 -13.07 8.66
N MET A 22 -9.09 -12.68 7.40
CA MET A 22 -8.16 -13.11 6.36
C MET A 22 -7.42 -11.90 5.79
N ALA A 23 -6.17 -11.73 6.18
CA ALA A 23 -5.29 -10.71 5.61
C ALA A 23 -4.70 -11.19 4.29
N VAL A 24 -4.69 -10.29 3.31
CA VAL A 24 -4.16 -10.48 1.97
C VAL A 24 -3.14 -9.38 1.72
N ASP A 25 -1.87 -9.77 1.67
CA ASP A 25 -0.85 -8.92 1.10
C ASP A 25 -0.83 -9.14 -0.40
N PHE A 26 -1.54 -8.30 -1.15
CA PHE A 26 -1.61 -8.39 -2.60
C PHE A 26 -0.42 -7.66 -3.22
N GLY A 27 0.77 -8.24 -3.21
CA GLY A 27 2.00 -7.57 -3.66
C GLY A 27 2.20 -7.60 -5.17
N THR A 28 3.07 -6.72 -5.68
CA THR A 28 3.36 -6.60 -7.13
C THR A 28 4.00 -7.85 -7.74
N THR A 29 4.86 -8.53 -6.97
CA THR A 29 5.61 -9.72 -7.42
C THR A 29 5.22 -10.99 -6.69
N PHE A 30 4.88 -10.86 -5.41
CA PHE A 30 4.50 -11.96 -4.54
C PHE A 30 3.37 -11.51 -3.63
N SER A 31 2.41 -12.39 -3.41
CA SER A 31 1.30 -12.19 -2.49
C SER A 31 1.36 -13.14 -1.30
N GLY A 32 0.84 -12.71 -0.15
CA GLY A 32 0.79 -13.51 1.08
C GLY A 32 -0.61 -13.54 1.68
N LEU A 33 -0.90 -14.60 2.43
CA LEU A 33 -2.15 -14.72 3.19
C LEU A 33 -1.84 -15.03 4.65
N ALA A 34 -2.61 -14.46 5.57
CA ALA A 34 -2.58 -14.82 6.98
C ALA A 34 -3.99 -14.73 7.57
N TRP A 35 -4.29 -15.58 8.55
CA TRP A 35 -5.61 -15.60 9.16
C TRP A 35 -5.58 -15.81 10.67
N SER A 36 -6.67 -15.39 11.32
CA SER A 36 -6.92 -15.61 12.74
C SER A 36 -8.43 -15.65 13.02
N GLN A 37 -8.81 -16.28 14.14
CA GLN A 37 -10.16 -16.16 14.67
C GLN A 37 -10.22 -14.99 15.64
N THR A 38 -11.26 -14.18 15.53
CA THR A 38 -11.53 -13.06 16.45
C THR A 38 -11.61 -13.48 17.93
N ARG A 39 -11.98 -14.73 18.21
CA ARG A 39 -12.01 -15.31 19.56
C ARG A 39 -10.67 -15.84 20.08
N LYS A 40 -9.65 -15.90 19.21
CA LYS A 40 -8.28 -16.34 19.51
C LYS A 40 -7.26 -15.44 18.81
N PRO A 41 -7.28 -14.13 19.10
CA PRO A 41 -6.43 -13.15 18.41
C PRO A 41 -4.91 -13.40 18.59
N GLU A 42 -4.53 -14.13 19.63
CA GLU A 42 -3.16 -14.58 19.89
C GLU A 42 -2.66 -15.63 18.90
N ILE A 43 -3.56 -16.34 18.21
CA ILE A 43 -3.21 -17.35 17.21
C ILE A 43 -3.33 -16.73 15.82
N GLN A 44 -2.20 -16.29 15.28
CA GLN A 44 -2.10 -15.72 13.93
C GLN A 44 -1.32 -16.68 13.02
N THR A 45 -1.96 -17.13 11.94
CA THR A 45 -1.43 -18.20 11.08
C THR A 45 -1.16 -17.69 9.67
N PRO A 46 0.10 -17.50 9.26
CA PRO A 46 0.43 -17.29 7.84
C PRO A 46 0.17 -18.57 7.04
N ILE A 47 -0.31 -18.43 5.80
CA ILE A 47 -0.43 -19.54 4.86
C ILE A 47 0.90 -19.70 4.15
N ILE A 48 1.55 -20.84 4.36
CA ILE A 48 2.86 -21.15 3.78
C ILE A 48 2.82 -22.29 2.75
N ARG A 49 1.64 -22.85 2.48
CA ARG A 49 1.45 -23.95 1.54
C ARG A 49 0.61 -23.47 0.37
N TRP A 50 1.09 -23.72 -0.83
CA TRP A 50 0.51 -23.21 -2.08
C TRP A 50 0.40 -24.32 -3.11
N PRO A 51 -0.62 -24.28 -3.99
CA PRO A 51 -0.75 -25.27 -5.05
C PRO A 51 0.41 -25.14 -6.04
N ASP A 52 0.88 -26.28 -6.55
CA ASP A 52 1.88 -26.33 -7.61
C ASP A 52 1.33 -27.02 -8.87
N ALA A 53 2.13 -27.03 -9.93
CA ALA A 53 1.74 -27.58 -11.23
C ALA A 53 1.46 -29.10 -11.23
N VAL A 54 1.91 -29.83 -10.19
CA VAL A 54 1.92 -31.31 -10.17
C VAL A 54 0.83 -31.86 -9.26
N SER A 55 0.76 -31.35 -8.04
CA SER A 55 -0.14 -31.83 -6.99
C SER A 55 -1.52 -31.18 -7.05
N GLY A 56 -1.67 -30.01 -7.68
CA GLY A 56 -2.94 -29.32 -7.88
C GLY A 56 -3.72 -29.04 -6.57
N GLY A 57 -3.05 -29.13 -5.42
CA GLY A 57 -3.65 -29.11 -4.08
C GLY A 57 -2.64 -28.67 -3.01
N LEU A 58 -2.98 -28.85 -1.74
CA LEU A 58 -2.21 -28.33 -0.60
C LEU A 58 -0.91 -29.08 -0.26
N GLU A 59 -0.61 -30.16 -0.98
CA GLU A 59 0.70 -30.85 -0.94
C GLU A 59 1.76 -30.17 -1.83
N GLY A 60 1.45 -28.99 -2.39
CA GLY A 60 2.38 -28.24 -3.23
C GLY A 60 3.51 -27.55 -2.46
N ILE A 61 3.94 -26.40 -2.98
CA ILE A 61 5.17 -25.72 -2.56
C ILE A 61 5.02 -25.07 -1.18
N SER A 62 6.05 -25.26 -0.34
CA SER A 62 6.22 -24.53 0.92
C SER A 62 6.93 -23.21 0.65
N SER A 63 6.25 -22.09 0.84
CA SER A 63 6.81 -20.74 0.67
C SER A 63 6.00 -19.74 1.51
N ASP A 64 6.65 -18.73 2.08
CA ASP A 64 5.94 -17.68 2.85
C ASP A 64 4.97 -16.86 2.00
N LYS A 65 5.19 -16.83 0.67
CA LYS A 65 4.40 -16.13 -0.33
C LYS A 65 4.31 -16.88 -1.64
N VAL A 66 3.32 -16.52 -2.46
CA VAL A 66 3.07 -17.06 -3.80
C VAL A 66 3.32 -15.99 -4.87
N PRO A 67 3.88 -16.30 -6.05
CA PRO A 67 4.05 -15.33 -7.12
C PRO A 67 2.74 -14.66 -7.54
N THR A 68 2.77 -13.36 -7.79
CA THR A 68 1.65 -12.57 -8.33
C THR A 68 1.63 -12.68 -9.85
N GLU A 69 1.32 -13.87 -10.33
CA GLU A 69 1.40 -14.21 -11.75
C GLU A 69 0.17 -14.99 -12.21
N LEU A 70 -0.23 -14.79 -13.47
CA LEU A 70 -1.34 -15.50 -14.13
C LEU A 70 -0.94 -15.98 -15.52
N LYS A 71 -1.38 -17.18 -15.90
CA LYS A 71 -1.27 -17.71 -17.26
C LYS A 71 -2.61 -18.29 -17.70
N TYR A 72 -3.20 -17.73 -18.74
CA TYR A 72 -4.47 -18.23 -19.29
C TYR A 72 -4.25 -19.40 -20.23
N ASP A 73 -5.17 -20.36 -20.16
CA ASP A 73 -5.32 -21.49 -21.08
C ASP A 73 -6.80 -21.57 -21.49
N GLY A 74 -7.14 -20.85 -22.58
CA GLY A 74 -8.52 -20.62 -22.97
C GLY A 74 -9.30 -19.80 -21.94
N GLN A 75 -10.37 -20.38 -21.39
CA GLN A 75 -11.17 -19.75 -20.32
C GLN A 75 -10.64 -20.03 -18.91
N ASN A 76 -9.76 -21.02 -18.76
CA ASN A 76 -9.13 -21.35 -17.49
C ASN A 76 -7.82 -20.56 -17.31
N TYR A 77 -7.32 -20.51 -16.08
CA TYR A 77 -6.02 -19.94 -15.79
C TYR A 77 -5.28 -20.75 -14.73
N LYS A 78 -3.95 -20.68 -14.79
CA LYS A 78 -3.02 -21.09 -13.73
C LYS A 78 -2.49 -19.85 -13.03
N TRP A 79 -2.21 -19.94 -11.75
CA TRP A 79 -1.72 -18.82 -10.95
C TRP A 79 -0.55 -19.24 -10.05
N GLY A 80 0.31 -18.28 -9.71
CA GLY A 80 1.41 -18.53 -8.77
C GLY A 80 2.29 -19.72 -9.18
N PHE A 81 2.51 -20.65 -8.26
CA PHE A 81 3.36 -21.83 -8.48
C PHE A 81 2.73 -22.93 -9.36
N GLU A 82 1.46 -22.80 -9.75
CA GLU A 82 0.88 -23.68 -10.78
C GLU A 82 1.44 -23.38 -12.18
N ILE A 83 1.97 -22.17 -12.37
CA ILE A 83 2.65 -21.77 -13.60
C ILE A 83 4.05 -22.36 -13.56
N GLY A 84 4.36 -23.26 -14.51
CA GLY A 84 5.69 -23.83 -14.65
C GLY A 84 6.76 -22.78 -15.00
N ASP A 85 8.03 -23.20 -15.00
CA ASP A 85 9.17 -22.29 -15.21
C ASP A 85 9.15 -21.60 -16.59
N THR A 86 8.48 -22.18 -17.59
CA THR A 86 8.56 -21.73 -19.00
C THR A 86 7.28 -21.07 -19.56
N GLY A 87 7.50 -20.18 -20.52
CA GLY A 87 6.46 -19.52 -21.31
C GLY A 87 5.93 -18.20 -20.75
N GLN A 88 5.23 -17.47 -21.61
CA GLN A 88 4.71 -16.14 -21.28
C GLN A 88 3.60 -16.18 -20.24
N ARG A 89 3.58 -15.17 -19.37
CA ARG A 89 2.61 -15.00 -18.28
C ARG A 89 2.39 -13.52 -17.94
N TYR A 90 1.23 -13.22 -17.38
CA TYR A 90 0.93 -11.89 -16.85
C TYR A 90 1.67 -11.70 -15.51
N LYS A 91 2.45 -10.63 -15.42
CA LYS A 91 3.17 -10.19 -14.22
C LYS A 91 2.89 -8.71 -13.99
N TRP A 92 3.03 -8.24 -12.75
CA TRP A 92 3.00 -6.82 -12.36
C TRP A 92 1.72 -6.04 -12.71
N PHE A 93 0.65 -6.74 -13.10
CA PHE A 93 -0.65 -6.15 -13.46
C PHE A 93 -1.28 -5.33 -12.32
N LYS A 94 -0.81 -5.51 -11.07
CA LYS A 94 -1.15 -4.64 -9.94
C LYS A 94 -0.82 -3.17 -10.23
N LEU A 95 0.33 -2.88 -10.84
CA LEU A 95 0.80 -1.50 -11.07
C LEU A 95 -0.11 -0.70 -12.00
N ASP A 96 -0.86 -1.38 -12.87
CA ASP A 96 -1.77 -0.74 -13.83
C ASP A 96 -3.09 -0.25 -13.21
N LEU A 97 -3.38 -0.60 -11.94
CA LEU A 97 -4.60 -0.13 -11.27
C LEU A 97 -4.57 1.39 -11.02
N ASP A 98 -3.38 1.98 -10.85
CA ASP A 98 -3.22 3.43 -10.66
C ASP A 98 -2.69 4.10 -11.92
N SER A 99 -3.61 4.59 -12.75
CA SER A 99 -3.29 5.33 -13.98
C SER A 99 -2.66 6.71 -13.74
N SER A 100 -2.65 7.21 -12.50
CA SER A 100 -2.07 8.51 -12.14
C SER A 100 -0.57 8.45 -11.85
N GLN A 101 -0.03 7.26 -11.62
CA GLN A 101 1.40 7.04 -11.45
C GLN A 101 2.11 7.33 -12.77
N ASP A 102 3.21 8.08 -12.69
CA ASP A 102 4.02 8.39 -13.85
C ASP A 102 4.50 7.08 -14.49
N ARG A 103 4.24 6.90 -15.79
CA ARG A 103 4.78 5.77 -16.56
C ARG A 103 6.31 5.79 -16.60
N SER A 104 6.97 6.81 -16.06
CA SER A 104 8.41 6.76 -15.75
C SER A 104 8.78 5.66 -14.75
N LEU A 105 7.87 5.24 -13.87
CA LEU A 105 8.00 4.02 -13.05
C LEU A 105 8.03 2.74 -13.92
N PHE A 106 7.41 2.80 -15.11
CA PHE A 106 7.57 1.82 -16.19
C PHE A 106 8.80 2.07 -17.07
N SER A 107 9.46 3.24 -17.01
CA SER A 107 10.58 3.57 -17.91
C SER A 107 11.77 2.63 -17.76
N MET A 108 11.99 2.06 -16.57
CA MET A 108 13.05 1.08 -16.37
C MET A 108 12.60 -0.33 -16.78
N GLY A 109 11.30 -0.65 -16.76
CA GLY A 109 10.75 -1.89 -17.33
C GLY A 109 10.59 -1.89 -18.85
N THR A 110 10.55 -0.71 -19.47
CA THR A 110 10.60 -0.56 -20.93
C THR A 110 12.04 -0.56 -21.46
N LYS A 111 13.01 -0.10 -20.66
CA LYS A 111 14.44 -0.24 -20.97
C LYS A 111 14.95 -1.68 -20.81
N LEU A 112 14.41 -2.43 -19.86
CA LEU A 112 14.78 -3.81 -19.58
C LEU A 112 13.52 -4.71 -19.52
N PRO A 113 12.99 -5.16 -20.67
CA PRO A 113 11.82 -6.03 -20.71
C PRO A 113 12.17 -7.44 -20.22
N ASP A 114 11.26 -8.04 -19.44
CA ASP A 114 11.30 -9.47 -19.06
C ASP A 114 10.70 -10.30 -20.21
N THR A 115 11.47 -11.23 -20.76
CA THR A 115 11.06 -12.04 -21.92
C THR A 115 9.87 -12.96 -21.66
N GLN A 116 9.62 -13.30 -20.38
CA GLN A 116 8.49 -14.12 -19.96
C GLN A 116 7.26 -13.28 -19.58
N ALA A 117 7.40 -11.97 -19.36
CA ALA A 117 6.28 -11.10 -19.06
C ALA A 117 5.49 -10.75 -20.32
N LEU A 118 4.17 -10.93 -20.28
CA LEU A 118 3.30 -10.44 -21.35
C LEU A 118 3.33 -8.91 -21.40
N PRO A 119 3.35 -8.31 -22.61
CA PRO A 119 3.41 -6.87 -22.74
C PRO A 119 2.14 -6.21 -22.17
N PRO A 120 2.24 -4.97 -21.67
CA PRO A 120 1.07 -4.22 -21.19
C PRO A 120 -0.03 -4.16 -22.26
N GLY A 121 -1.26 -4.52 -21.89
CA GLY A 121 -2.42 -4.46 -22.80
C GLY A 121 -2.52 -5.59 -23.83
N TYR A 122 -1.77 -6.69 -23.66
CA TYR A 122 -1.72 -7.82 -24.62
C TYR A 122 -3.10 -8.40 -25.00
N SER A 123 -4.05 -8.48 -24.07
CA SER A 123 -5.44 -8.87 -24.38
C SER A 123 -6.42 -8.78 -23.20
N VAL A 124 -5.93 -8.81 -21.96
CA VAL A 124 -6.76 -8.82 -20.74
C VAL A 124 -6.56 -7.52 -19.98
N SER A 125 -7.65 -6.90 -19.50
CA SER A 125 -7.56 -5.71 -18.67
C SER A 125 -6.96 -6.02 -17.30
N SER A 126 -6.27 -5.04 -16.73
CA SER A 126 -5.63 -5.18 -15.42
C SER A 126 -6.65 -5.45 -14.31
N GLU A 127 -7.84 -4.85 -14.36
CA GLU A 127 -8.93 -5.15 -13.43
C GLU A 127 -9.38 -6.62 -13.50
N LYS A 128 -9.40 -7.22 -14.70
CA LYS A 128 -9.74 -8.64 -14.85
C LYS A 128 -8.62 -9.54 -14.31
N LEU A 129 -7.35 -9.21 -14.59
CA LEU A 129 -6.20 -9.94 -14.04
C LEU A 129 -6.21 -9.92 -12.50
N VAL A 130 -6.44 -8.75 -11.92
CA VAL A 130 -6.56 -8.60 -10.45
C VAL A 130 -7.73 -9.41 -9.91
N THR A 131 -8.90 -9.32 -10.54
CA THR A 131 -10.10 -10.07 -10.12
C THR A 131 -9.87 -11.58 -10.16
N ASP A 132 -9.30 -12.10 -11.24
CA ASP A 132 -9.04 -13.53 -11.40
C ASP A 132 -7.97 -14.01 -10.39
N TYR A 133 -6.90 -13.24 -10.17
CA TYR A 133 -5.87 -13.59 -9.19
C TYR A 133 -6.39 -13.56 -7.75
N LEU A 134 -7.17 -12.53 -7.37
CA LEU A 134 -7.82 -12.48 -6.06
C LEU A 134 -8.83 -13.62 -5.89
N THR A 135 -9.54 -14.02 -6.96
CA THR A 135 -10.44 -15.18 -6.93
C THR A 135 -9.66 -16.45 -6.58
N ALA A 136 -8.48 -16.62 -7.16
CA ALA A 136 -7.60 -17.75 -6.89
C ALA A 136 -7.13 -17.77 -5.42
N LEU A 137 -6.64 -16.63 -4.91
CA LEU A 137 -6.24 -16.47 -3.51
C LEU A 137 -7.39 -16.77 -2.55
N ARG A 138 -8.60 -16.26 -2.81
CA ARG A 138 -9.78 -16.51 -1.99
C ARG A 138 -10.14 -17.99 -1.96
N LYS A 139 -10.21 -18.64 -3.12
CA LYS A 139 -10.51 -20.08 -3.21
C LYS A 139 -9.47 -20.91 -2.46
N HIS A 140 -8.19 -20.57 -2.59
CA HIS A 140 -7.11 -21.23 -1.84
C HIS A 140 -7.27 -21.03 -0.33
N ALA A 141 -7.56 -19.80 0.10
CA ALA A 141 -7.80 -19.48 1.51
C ALA A 141 -8.97 -20.30 2.09
N GLU A 142 -10.10 -20.38 1.37
CA GLU A 142 -11.27 -21.19 1.75
C GLU A 142 -10.92 -22.69 1.83
N GLN A 143 -10.15 -23.19 0.86
CA GLN A 143 -9.65 -24.57 0.87
C GLN A 143 -8.79 -24.84 2.10
N VAL A 144 -7.79 -23.99 2.38
CA VAL A 144 -6.90 -24.09 3.56
C VAL A 144 -7.73 -24.13 4.85
N LEU A 145 -8.68 -23.21 5.00
CA LEU A 145 -9.57 -23.16 6.16
C LEU A 145 -10.41 -24.45 6.29
N GLY A 146 -10.78 -25.08 5.17
CA GLY A 146 -11.45 -26.39 5.09
C GLY A 146 -10.75 -27.54 5.81
N TYR A 147 -9.44 -27.46 6.00
CA TYR A 147 -8.67 -28.47 6.73
C TYR A 147 -8.67 -28.24 8.25
N TYR A 148 -8.78 -26.98 8.67
CA TYR A 148 -8.76 -26.61 10.09
C TYR A 148 -10.17 -26.58 10.71
N PHE A 149 -11.20 -26.45 9.88
CA PHE A 149 -12.58 -26.27 10.33
C PHE A 149 -13.57 -27.20 9.62
N PRO A 150 -14.56 -27.76 10.34
CA PRO A 150 -15.66 -28.47 9.72
C PRO A 150 -16.40 -27.57 8.72
N GLN A 151 -16.88 -28.16 7.61
CA GLN A 151 -17.58 -27.42 6.55
C GLN A 151 -18.82 -26.66 7.06
N SER A 152 -19.54 -27.20 8.05
CA SER A 152 -20.67 -26.51 8.68
C SER A 152 -20.24 -25.24 9.43
N ALA A 153 -19.05 -25.25 10.04
CA ALA A 153 -18.50 -24.08 10.74
C ALA A 153 -18.06 -23.00 9.75
N LEU A 154 -17.43 -23.37 8.63
CA LEU A 154 -17.02 -22.40 7.61
C LEU A 154 -18.20 -21.72 6.92
N ARG A 155 -19.28 -22.47 6.63
CA ARG A 155 -20.49 -21.89 6.05
C ARG A 155 -21.23 -20.92 6.98
N SER A 156 -21.05 -21.06 8.29
CA SER A 156 -21.75 -20.26 9.31
C SER A 156 -20.87 -19.21 9.96
N THR A 157 -19.57 -19.18 9.68
CA THR A 157 -18.62 -18.20 10.24
C THR A 157 -18.25 -17.20 9.15
N PRO A 158 -18.61 -15.91 9.29
CA PRO A 158 -18.20 -14.89 8.34
C PRO A 158 -16.68 -14.79 8.22
N ILE A 159 -16.20 -14.58 7.00
CA ILE A 159 -14.79 -14.30 6.69
C ILE A 159 -14.72 -12.85 6.22
N GLU A 160 -13.96 -12.02 6.93
CA GLU A 160 -13.66 -10.65 6.51
C GLU A 160 -12.24 -10.58 5.93
N PHE A 161 -12.10 -9.93 4.78
CA PHE A 161 -10.84 -9.81 4.08
C PHE A 161 -10.20 -8.44 4.35
N ILE A 162 -8.89 -8.43 4.59
CA ILE A 162 -8.10 -7.21 4.81
C ILE A 162 -7.01 -7.18 3.75
N ILE A 163 -7.12 -6.28 2.77
CA ILE A 163 -6.26 -6.26 1.58
C ILE A 163 -5.31 -5.07 1.64
N THR A 164 -4.02 -5.33 1.45
CA THR A 164 -3.02 -4.26 1.46
C THR A 164 -2.90 -3.57 0.09
N VAL A 165 -2.61 -2.26 0.11
CA VAL A 165 -2.35 -1.43 -1.07
C VAL A 165 -1.17 -0.49 -0.83
N PRO A 166 -0.39 -0.09 -1.86
CA PRO A 166 0.70 0.86 -1.68
C PRO A 166 0.20 2.21 -1.17
N ALA A 167 0.96 2.90 -0.29
CA ALA A 167 0.52 4.19 0.27
C ALA A 167 0.50 5.34 -0.73
N VAL A 168 1.27 5.24 -1.81
CA VAL A 168 1.32 6.24 -2.88
C VAL A 168 0.13 6.15 -3.84
N TRP A 169 -0.75 5.16 -3.69
CA TRP A 169 -1.89 4.96 -4.59
C TRP A 169 -3.01 5.96 -4.38
N SER A 170 -3.57 6.43 -5.50
CA SER A 170 -4.75 7.30 -5.52
C SER A 170 -5.98 6.63 -4.88
N ASP A 171 -6.88 7.43 -4.32
CA ASP A 171 -8.16 6.94 -3.75
C ASP A 171 -8.95 6.13 -4.79
N ALA A 172 -8.85 6.50 -6.08
CA ALA A 172 -9.43 5.77 -7.20
C ALA A 172 -8.82 4.37 -7.36
N ALA A 173 -7.49 4.23 -7.26
CA ALA A 173 -6.82 2.94 -7.33
C ALA A 173 -7.18 2.03 -6.14
N GLN A 174 -7.26 2.59 -4.92
CA GLN A 174 -7.72 1.84 -3.74
C GLN A 174 -9.17 1.35 -3.90
N LEU A 175 -10.05 2.22 -4.43
CA LEU A 175 -11.43 1.84 -4.75
C LEU A 175 -11.50 0.73 -5.80
N LYS A 176 -10.69 0.81 -6.87
CA LYS A 176 -10.60 -0.24 -7.89
C LYS A 176 -10.16 -1.58 -7.29
N THR A 177 -9.14 -1.60 -6.42
CA THR A 177 -8.72 -2.83 -5.72
C THR A 177 -9.88 -3.44 -4.94
N ARG A 178 -10.63 -2.62 -4.20
CA ARG A 178 -11.80 -3.09 -3.43
C ARG A 178 -12.87 -3.65 -4.36
N VAL A 179 -13.17 -2.99 -5.47
CA VAL A 179 -14.14 -3.48 -6.48
C VAL A 179 -13.69 -4.82 -7.07
N CYS A 180 -12.42 -4.97 -7.45
CA CYS A 180 -11.89 -6.26 -7.93
C CYS A 180 -12.00 -7.36 -6.87
N ALA A 181 -11.77 -7.06 -5.60
CA ALA A 181 -11.94 -8.01 -4.50
C ALA A 181 -13.41 -8.42 -4.30
N GLN A 182 -14.35 -7.50 -4.46
CA GLN A 182 -15.79 -7.82 -4.44
C GLN A 182 -16.16 -8.74 -5.62
N LEU A 183 -15.68 -8.43 -6.83
CA LEU A 183 -15.89 -9.26 -8.02
C LEU A 183 -15.22 -10.64 -7.88
N ALA A 184 -14.13 -10.74 -7.13
CA ALA A 184 -13.48 -12.00 -6.77
C ALA A 184 -14.26 -12.82 -5.73
N GLY A 185 -15.38 -12.28 -5.23
CA GLY A 185 -16.25 -12.94 -4.26
C GLY A 185 -15.67 -12.99 -2.85
N MET A 186 -14.80 -12.05 -2.47
CA MET A 186 -14.25 -11.92 -1.11
C MET A 186 -15.24 -11.30 -0.11
N GLY A 187 -16.47 -10.98 -0.53
CA GLY A 187 -17.49 -10.40 0.33
C GLY A 187 -18.04 -9.09 -0.21
N SER A 188 -18.94 -8.49 0.56
CA SER A 188 -19.53 -7.18 0.29
C SER A 188 -18.54 -6.05 0.58
N ALA A 189 -18.91 -4.83 0.18
CA ALA A 189 -18.08 -3.64 0.36
C ALA A 189 -17.74 -3.35 1.84
N SER A 190 -18.60 -3.80 2.77
CA SER A 190 -18.44 -3.65 4.22
C SER A 190 -17.58 -4.74 4.86
N GLU A 191 -17.36 -5.87 4.17
CA GLU A 191 -16.58 -7.02 4.67
C GLU A 191 -15.14 -7.01 4.15
N ILE A 192 -14.82 -6.12 3.21
CA ILE A 192 -13.48 -5.95 2.65
C ILE A 192 -12.89 -4.65 3.19
N ARG A 193 -11.86 -4.79 4.02
CA ARG A 193 -11.05 -3.69 4.53
C ARG A 193 -9.84 -3.50 3.64
N ILE A 194 -9.49 -2.26 3.38
CA ILE A 194 -8.22 -1.91 2.73
C ILE A 194 -7.26 -1.46 3.84
N ILE A 195 -5.95 -1.61 3.65
CA ILE A 195 -4.95 -1.02 4.54
C ILE A 195 -3.74 -0.64 3.70
N SER A 196 -3.06 0.45 4.03
CA SER A 196 -1.81 0.76 3.32
C SER A 196 -0.70 -0.21 3.74
N GLU A 197 0.10 -0.69 2.78
CA GLU A 197 1.26 -1.56 3.01
C GLU A 197 2.23 -1.02 4.07
N PRO A 198 2.67 0.26 4.00
CA PRO A 198 3.60 0.77 5.01
C PRO A 198 2.95 0.95 6.38
N GLU A 199 1.63 1.16 6.47
CA GLU A 199 0.94 1.12 7.76
C GLU A 199 0.92 -0.29 8.34
N ALA A 200 0.52 -1.28 7.53
CA ALA A 200 0.53 -2.68 7.95
C ALA A 200 1.94 -3.06 8.44
N ALA A 201 2.96 -2.72 7.65
CA ALA A 201 4.33 -2.99 8.02
C ALA A 201 4.77 -2.24 9.29
N ALA A 202 4.35 -1.00 9.51
CA ALA A 202 4.64 -0.26 10.75
C ALA A 202 4.03 -0.94 11.97
N ILE A 203 2.78 -1.39 11.87
CA ILE A 203 2.08 -2.07 12.96
C ILE A 203 2.85 -3.30 13.40
N TYR A 204 3.26 -4.16 12.47
CA TYR A 204 4.00 -5.37 12.81
C TYR A 204 5.45 -5.09 13.23
N ALA A 205 6.16 -4.20 12.51
CA ALA A 205 7.57 -3.94 12.79
C ALA A 205 7.78 -3.28 14.16
N LEU A 206 6.90 -2.33 14.54
CA LEU A 206 6.99 -1.65 15.83
C LEU A 206 6.46 -2.51 16.98
N ASP A 207 5.45 -3.36 16.75
CA ASP A 207 5.00 -4.34 17.75
C ASP A 207 6.08 -5.38 18.08
N ALA A 208 6.88 -5.76 17.08
CA ALA A 208 8.00 -6.69 17.25
C ALA A 208 9.23 -6.07 17.94
N MET A 209 9.27 -4.76 18.13
CA MET A 209 10.37 -4.07 18.83
C MET A 209 10.24 -4.16 20.34
N ASP A 210 11.37 -4.14 21.05
CA ASP A 210 11.34 -3.99 22.51
C ASP A 210 10.82 -2.59 22.87
N PRO A 211 9.72 -2.46 23.63
CA PRO A 211 9.20 -1.16 24.04
C PRO A 211 10.22 -0.32 24.84
N HIS A 212 11.24 -0.93 25.47
CA HIS A 212 12.29 -0.20 26.18
C HIS A 212 13.26 0.54 25.24
N GLU A 213 13.28 0.18 23.96
CA GLU A 213 14.08 0.87 22.94
C GLU A 213 13.33 2.06 22.31
N LEU A 214 12.04 2.26 22.64
CA LEU A 214 11.20 3.32 22.07
C LEU A 214 11.01 4.47 23.08
N ASN A 215 11.27 5.71 22.65
CA ASN A 215 10.93 6.91 23.41
C ASN A 215 9.90 7.76 22.68
N ILE A 216 9.08 8.48 23.46
CA ILE A 216 8.19 9.51 22.90
C ILE A 216 9.05 10.55 22.18
N GLY A 217 8.71 10.84 20.92
CA GLY A 217 9.45 11.75 20.05
C GLY A 217 10.44 11.06 19.12
N ASP A 218 10.74 9.78 19.30
CA ASP A 218 11.57 9.02 18.36
C ASP A 218 10.89 8.96 16.98
N THR A 219 11.65 9.30 15.94
CA THR A 219 11.17 9.26 14.54
C THR A 219 11.86 8.13 13.78
N PHE A 220 11.07 7.32 13.08
CA PHE A 220 11.53 6.18 12.30
C PHE A 220 11.17 6.38 10.83
N VAL A 221 12.03 5.92 9.93
CA VAL A 221 11.71 5.75 8.51
C VAL A 221 11.48 4.26 8.28
N LEU A 222 10.25 3.88 7.96
CA LEU A 222 9.97 2.52 7.50
C LEU A 222 10.20 2.45 6.00
N CYS A 223 11.01 1.50 5.56
CA CYS A 223 11.36 1.25 4.16
C CYS A 223 10.89 -0.16 3.77
N ASP A 224 9.72 -0.24 3.14
CA ASP A 224 9.23 -1.46 2.52
C ASP A 224 9.88 -1.64 1.16
N ALA A 225 10.99 -2.38 1.15
CA ALA A 225 11.70 -2.73 -0.06
C ALA A 225 11.15 -4.07 -0.58
N GLY A 226 10.23 -4.00 -1.53
CA GLY A 226 9.57 -5.13 -2.16
C GLY A 226 10.26 -5.65 -3.43
N GLY A 227 9.55 -6.49 -4.19
CA GLY A 227 10.02 -6.99 -5.48
C GLY A 227 9.86 -5.98 -6.61
N GLY A 228 8.70 -5.32 -6.68
CA GLY A 228 8.40 -4.32 -7.70
C GLY A 228 8.67 -2.89 -7.25
N THR A 229 8.24 -2.53 -6.04
CA THR A 229 8.30 -1.17 -5.51
C THR A 229 9.15 -1.11 -4.25
N VAL A 230 9.61 0.10 -3.94
CA VAL A 230 10.12 0.47 -2.64
C VAL A 230 9.29 1.64 -2.13
N ASP A 231 8.63 1.45 -1.00
CA ASP A 231 7.71 2.40 -0.39
C ASP A 231 8.25 2.82 0.99
N LEU A 232 8.24 4.11 1.25
CA LEU A 232 8.80 4.74 2.44
C LEU A 232 7.74 5.54 3.16
N ILE A 233 7.75 5.48 4.48
CA ILE A 233 6.95 6.37 5.33
C ILE A 233 7.73 6.70 6.59
N SER A 234 7.39 7.82 7.23
CA SER A 234 8.02 8.21 8.48
C SER A 234 6.99 8.35 9.58
N TYR A 235 7.30 7.81 10.75
CA TYR A 235 6.44 7.89 11.92
C TYR A 235 7.20 8.45 13.11
N THR A 236 6.52 9.21 13.95
CA THR A 236 7.02 9.63 15.25
C THR A 236 6.17 9.02 16.35
N VAL A 237 6.81 8.45 17.37
CA VAL A 237 6.13 7.95 18.56
C VAL A 237 5.51 9.12 19.32
N SER A 238 4.19 9.11 19.48
CA SER A 238 3.43 10.13 20.21
C SER A 238 3.03 9.66 21.61
N ALA A 239 2.78 8.37 21.82
CA ALA A 239 2.56 7.77 23.13
C ALA A 239 3.09 6.33 23.19
N LEU A 240 3.54 5.88 24.36
CA LEU A 240 4.01 4.50 24.58
C LEU A 240 3.00 3.62 25.33
N LYS A 241 2.12 4.24 26.13
CA LYS A 241 1.15 3.55 26.99
C LYS A 241 -0.18 4.33 27.02
N PRO A 242 -1.33 3.65 27.17
CA PRO A 242 -1.50 2.19 27.26
C PRO A 242 -1.34 1.46 25.92
N ILE A 243 -1.36 2.19 24.81
CA ILE A 243 -1.20 1.73 23.44
C ILE A 243 -0.01 2.50 22.84
N LEU A 244 0.78 1.86 21.97
CA LEU A 244 1.82 2.56 21.22
C LEU A 244 1.13 3.41 20.14
N GLU A 245 1.20 4.73 20.27
CA GLU A 245 0.64 5.66 19.28
C GLU A 245 1.75 6.29 18.44
N ILE A 246 1.49 6.38 17.14
CA ILE A 246 2.40 7.00 16.18
C ILE A 246 1.68 8.01 15.32
N ASP A 247 2.36 9.11 15.01
CA ASP A 247 1.92 10.14 14.06
C ASP A 247 2.81 10.10 12.82
N GLU A 248 2.24 10.22 11.62
CA GLU A 248 3.01 10.36 10.38
C GLU A 248 3.87 11.63 10.44
N ALA A 249 5.19 11.45 10.41
CA ALA A 249 6.16 12.54 10.54
C ALA A 249 6.37 13.30 9.22
N ALA A 250 6.19 12.60 8.10
CA ALA A 250 6.24 13.14 6.75
C ALA A 250 5.42 12.24 5.81
N PRO A 251 4.77 12.81 4.78
CA PRO A 251 4.14 12.03 3.72
C PRO A 251 5.07 10.95 3.17
N GLY A 252 4.54 9.76 2.93
CA GLY A 252 5.31 8.68 2.31
C GLY A 252 5.77 9.00 0.89
N THR A 253 6.86 8.36 0.47
CA THR A 253 7.43 8.42 -0.89
C THR A 253 7.70 7.00 -1.39
N GLY A 254 7.90 6.83 -2.69
CA GLY A 254 8.23 5.50 -3.23
C GLY A 254 8.63 5.54 -4.69
N ALA A 255 9.20 4.43 -5.18
CA ALA A 255 9.52 4.24 -6.58
C ALA A 255 9.52 2.77 -6.99
N CYS A 256 9.50 2.51 -8.30
CA CYS A 256 9.64 1.18 -8.89
C CYS A 256 11.12 0.83 -9.00
N CYS A 257 11.74 0.55 -7.86
CA CYS A 257 13.16 0.17 -7.75
C CYS A 257 13.35 -1.07 -6.85
N GLY A 258 12.39 -2.00 -6.89
CA GLY A 258 12.44 -3.26 -6.13
C GLY A 258 13.44 -4.29 -6.67
N SER A 259 13.54 -5.45 -6.01
CA SER A 259 14.52 -6.49 -6.37
C SER A 259 14.34 -7.12 -7.76
N THR A 260 13.18 -7.00 -8.41
CA THR A 260 12.99 -7.49 -9.79
C THR A 260 13.86 -6.72 -10.79
N PHE A 261 14.23 -5.48 -10.49
CA PHE A 261 15.17 -4.73 -11.33
C PHE A 261 16.58 -5.31 -11.28
N LEU A 262 16.96 -5.98 -10.19
CA LEU A 262 18.21 -6.75 -10.14
C LEU A 262 18.20 -7.92 -11.13
N ASN A 263 17.06 -8.61 -11.26
CA ASN A 263 16.90 -9.70 -12.22
C ASN A 263 17.11 -9.18 -13.65
N ARG A 264 16.46 -8.08 -13.98
CA ARG A 264 16.57 -7.43 -15.30
C ARG A 264 17.99 -7.00 -15.64
N ARG A 265 18.69 -6.41 -14.67
CA ARG A 265 20.10 -6.01 -14.85
C ARG A 265 21.03 -7.22 -14.98
N PHE A 266 20.73 -8.31 -14.29
CA PHE A 266 21.47 -9.55 -14.46
C PHE A 266 21.22 -10.18 -15.83
N GLU A 267 19.98 -10.19 -16.29
CA GLU A 267 19.60 -10.64 -17.64
C GLU A 267 20.32 -9.85 -18.72
N GLU A 268 20.33 -8.51 -18.63
CA GLU A 268 21.08 -7.62 -19.51
C GLU A 268 22.58 -7.95 -19.49
N TYR A 269 23.17 -8.09 -18.31
CA TYR A 269 24.57 -8.48 -18.17
C TYR A 269 24.89 -9.82 -18.87
N MET A 270 24.01 -10.82 -18.77
CA MET A 270 24.19 -12.10 -19.45
C MET A 270 24.08 -11.95 -20.97
N LYS A 271 23.10 -11.19 -21.47
CA LYS A 271 22.92 -10.92 -22.91
C LYS A 271 24.08 -10.12 -23.49
N ASP A 272 24.57 -9.12 -22.77
CA ASP A 272 25.72 -8.31 -23.22
C ASP A 272 27.01 -9.15 -23.27
N LYS A 273 27.20 -10.05 -22.29
CA LYS A 273 28.42 -10.86 -22.18
C LYS A 273 28.43 -12.06 -23.14
N PHE A 274 27.28 -12.69 -23.38
CA PHE A 274 27.20 -13.96 -24.09
C PHE A 274 26.23 -13.96 -25.28
N GLY A 275 25.41 -12.93 -25.48
CA GLY A 275 24.35 -12.95 -26.50
C GLY A 275 24.82 -12.98 -27.95
N ASN A 276 26.13 -12.74 -28.20
CA ASN A 276 26.76 -12.92 -29.51
C ASN A 276 27.54 -14.23 -29.64
N ASP A 277 27.53 -15.08 -28.60
CA ASP A 277 28.12 -16.41 -28.65
C ASP A 277 27.24 -17.33 -29.52
N ASN A 278 27.85 -18.20 -30.34
CA ASN A 278 27.11 -19.10 -31.22
C ASN A 278 26.35 -20.18 -30.43
N ASP A 279 26.80 -20.49 -29.22
CA ASP A 279 26.21 -21.50 -28.35
C ASP A 279 25.22 -20.89 -27.34
N TRP A 280 24.90 -19.59 -27.48
CA TRP A 280 23.91 -18.90 -26.66
C TRP A 280 22.47 -19.22 -27.08
N ASP A 281 21.64 -19.60 -26.11
CA ASP A 281 20.20 -19.77 -26.29
C ASP A 281 19.40 -19.30 -25.06
N GLU A 282 18.07 -19.37 -25.15
CA GLU A 282 17.18 -18.96 -24.06
C GLU A 282 17.26 -19.92 -22.86
N GLU A 283 17.59 -21.21 -23.05
CA GLU A 283 17.72 -22.18 -21.96
C GLU A 283 18.93 -21.86 -21.07
N VAL A 284 20.05 -21.44 -21.67
CA VAL A 284 21.23 -20.92 -20.96
C VAL A 284 20.85 -19.73 -20.08
N LEU A 285 20.08 -18.79 -20.64
CA LEU A 285 19.62 -17.61 -19.89
C LEU A 285 18.69 -18.02 -18.74
N GLU A 286 17.72 -18.90 -19.00
CA GLU A 286 16.76 -19.38 -18.00
C GLU A 286 17.46 -20.02 -16.79
N GLU A 287 18.45 -20.90 -17.04
CA GLU A 287 19.20 -21.56 -15.96
C GLU A 287 20.06 -20.56 -15.16
N ALA A 288 20.70 -19.61 -15.86
CA ALA A 288 21.46 -18.54 -15.20
C ALA A 288 20.56 -17.66 -14.33
N MET A 289 19.39 -17.26 -14.86
CA MET A 289 18.39 -16.45 -14.16
C MET A 289 17.81 -17.19 -12.95
N LYS A 290 17.54 -18.48 -13.08
CA LYS A 290 17.09 -19.34 -11.98
C LYS A 290 18.11 -19.38 -10.84
N ARG A 291 19.39 -19.57 -11.18
CA ARG A 291 20.48 -19.53 -10.21
C ARG A 291 20.63 -18.15 -9.55
N PHE A 292 20.43 -17.08 -10.32
CA PHE A 292 20.45 -15.72 -9.80
C PHE A 292 19.33 -15.46 -8.80
N GLU A 293 18.09 -15.76 -9.16
CA GLU A 293 16.89 -15.53 -8.33
C GLU A 293 16.92 -16.34 -7.03
N LEU A 294 17.30 -17.62 -7.11
CA LEU A 294 17.22 -18.54 -5.98
C LEU A 294 18.41 -18.44 -5.04
N VAL A 295 19.58 -18.03 -5.54
CA VAL A 295 20.81 -18.02 -4.73
C VAL A 295 21.53 -16.69 -4.78
N VAL A 296 22.06 -16.27 -5.93
CA VAL A 296 22.95 -15.10 -6.00
C VAL A 296 22.30 -13.85 -5.41
N LYS A 297 21.08 -13.54 -5.83
CA LYS A 297 20.35 -12.34 -5.37
C LYS A 297 20.12 -12.32 -3.86
N ARG A 298 19.89 -13.50 -3.27
CA ARG A 298 19.51 -13.67 -1.86
C ARG A 298 20.70 -13.73 -0.92
N THR A 299 21.83 -14.27 -1.39
CA THR A 299 23.03 -14.47 -0.56
C THR A 299 24.12 -13.43 -0.81
N TYR A 300 23.96 -12.56 -1.81
CA TYR A 300 24.97 -11.57 -2.14
C TYR A 300 25.24 -10.61 -0.97
N SER A 301 26.53 -10.41 -0.70
CA SER A 301 27.06 -9.41 0.21
C SER A 301 28.42 -8.95 -0.32
N ASP A 302 28.74 -7.65 -0.20
CA ASP A 302 30.02 -7.08 -0.68
C ASP A 302 31.24 -7.55 0.12
N VAL A 303 31.02 -8.37 1.15
CA VAL A 303 32.07 -9.01 1.96
C VAL A 303 32.84 -10.05 1.14
N GLY A 304 32.34 -10.44 -0.05
CA GLY A 304 32.99 -11.37 -0.98
C GLY A 304 34.35 -10.92 -1.54
N GLY A 305 34.84 -9.73 -1.17
CA GLY A 305 36.21 -9.27 -1.40
C GLY A 305 37.12 -9.25 -0.17
N GLN A 306 36.62 -9.57 1.03
CA GLN A 306 37.47 -9.71 2.21
C GLN A 306 38.13 -11.08 2.22
N GLU A 307 39.46 -11.08 2.23
CA GLU A 307 40.25 -12.27 2.52
C GLU A 307 39.91 -12.73 3.94
N PHE A 308 39.10 -13.78 4.08
CA PHE A 308 38.96 -14.45 5.37
C PHE A 308 40.26 -15.20 5.65
N THR A 309 41.11 -14.64 6.49
CA THR A 309 42.26 -15.36 7.04
C THR A 309 41.74 -16.34 8.08
N ILE A 310 41.58 -17.61 7.71
CA ILE A 310 41.36 -18.68 8.69
C ILE A 310 42.69 -18.88 9.43
N PRO A 311 42.74 -18.72 10.77
CA PRO A 311 43.97 -19.01 11.52
C PRO A 311 44.29 -20.50 11.40
N GLY A 312 45.25 -20.83 10.54
CA GLY A 312 45.86 -22.15 10.45
C GLY A 312 47.09 -22.25 11.34
N ASN A 313 47.46 -23.47 11.74
CA ASN A 313 48.67 -23.74 12.52
C ASN A 313 49.91 -23.26 11.73
N ALA A 314 50.57 -22.21 12.23
CA ALA A 314 51.91 -21.66 11.97
C ALA A 314 52.47 -21.50 10.53
N GLN A 315 51.87 -21.99 9.45
CA GLN A 315 52.49 -21.87 8.11
C GLN A 315 51.56 -21.73 6.90
N ARG A 316 50.22 -21.70 7.06
CA ARG A 316 49.31 -21.47 5.91
C ARG A 316 48.10 -20.64 6.32
N SER A 317 48.06 -19.39 5.85
CA SER A 317 46.82 -18.63 5.74
C SER A 317 46.11 -19.10 4.46
N LEU A 318 44.82 -19.43 4.56
CA LEU A 318 43.97 -19.76 3.42
C LEU A 318 43.07 -18.55 3.15
N THR A 319 43.29 -17.87 2.04
CA THR A 319 42.38 -16.84 1.53
C THR A 319 41.16 -17.51 0.92
N VAL A 320 39.99 -17.37 1.54
CA VAL A 320 38.71 -17.82 0.97
C VAL A 320 38.08 -16.67 0.19
N VAL A 321 38.12 -16.74 -1.15
CA VAL A 321 37.34 -15.85 -2.02
C VAL A 321 35.97 -16.49 -2.23
N LEU A 322 34.89 -15.79 -1.88
CA LEU A 322 33.54 -16.27 -2.10
C LEU A 322 33.19 -16.13 -3.59
N LEU A 323 33.53 -17.15 -4.38
CA LEU A 323 33.23 -17.17 -5.82
C LEU A 323 31.75 -17.43 -6.04
N THR A 324 31.08 -16.52 -6.76
CA THR A 324 29.67 -16.70 -7.12
C THR A 324 29.60 -17.50 -8.42
N LEU A 325 29.18 -18.76 -8.32
CA LEU A 325 29.03 -19.66 -9.46
C LEU A 325 27.62 -19.59 -10.06
N VAL A 326 27.57 -19.39 -11.38
CA VAL A 326 26.35 -19.45 -12.21
C VAL A 326 26.51 -20.53 -13.27
N LEU A 327 25.46 -21.33 -13.47
CA LEU A 327 25.43 -22.39 -14.48
C LEU A 327 25.05 -21.79 -15.84
N VAL A 328 25.78 -22.19 -16.87
CA VAL A 328 25.58 -21.83 -18.28
C VAL A 328 25.86 -23.06 -19.16
N PRO A 329 25.06 -24.14 -19.01
CA PRO A 329 25.42 -25.47 -19.51
C PRO A 329 25.55 -25.57 -21.04
N GLY A 330 24.88 -24.69 -21.79
CA GLY A 330 24.96 -24.63 -23.25
C GLY A 330 26.24 -23.98 -23.79
N LEU A 331 26.93 -23.15 -23.01
CA LEU A 331 28.12 -22.42 -23.47
C LEU A 331 29.38 -23.29 -23.43
N THR A 332 30.17 -23.24 -24.52
CA THR A 332 31.46 -23.92 -24.61
C THR A 332 32.56 -23.21 -23.80
N ASP A 333 33.60 -23.98 -23.44
CA ASP A 333 34.74 -23.45 -22.67
C ASP A 333 35.45 -22.32 -23.43
N ASN A 334 35.43 -21.12 -22.87
CA ASN A 334 36.01 -19.93 -23.47
C ASN A 334 36.75 -19.11 -22.40
N PRO A 335 38.10 -19.00 -22.48
CA PRO A 335 38.89 -18.23 -21.53
C PRO A 335 38.59 -16.73 -21.49
N GLU A 336 38.17 -16.12 -22.61
CA GLU A 336 37.88 -14.67 -22.69
C GLU A 336 36.58 -14.31 -21.98
N THR A 337 35.55 -15.14 -22.15
CA THR A 337 34.25 -14.96 -21.48
C THR A 337 34.24 -15.55 -20.07
N GLY A 338 35.24 -16.38 -19.74
CA GLY A 338 35.41 -17.02 -18.43
C GLY A 338 34.58 -18.29 -18.24
N VAL A 339 33.97 -18.82 -19.32
CA VAL A 339 33.19 -20.05 -19.28
C VAL A 339 34.11 -21.25 -19.11
N ARG A 340 33.85 -22.05 -18.08
CA ARG A 340 34.54 -23.33 -17.83
C ARG A 340 33.57 -24.38 -17.33
N ARG A 341 33.48 -25.49 -18.06
CA ARG A 341 32.62 -26.65 -17.80
C ARG A 341 31.16 -26.25 -17.61
N GLY A 342 30.65 -25.40 -18.51
CA GLY A 342 29.28 -24.88 -18.47
C GLY A 342 28.98 -24.00 -17.25
N LYS A 343 29.98 -23.28 -16.74
CA LYS A 343 29.86 -22.41 -15.56
C LYS A 343 30.65 -21.14 -15.74
N ILE A 344 30.17 -20.07 -15.11
CA ILE A 344 30.88 -18.81 -14.96
C ILE A 344 31.05 -18.48 -13.49
N VAL A 345 32.14 -17.79 -13.20
CA VAL A 345 32.41 -17.21 -11.88
C VAL A 345 32.20 -15.71 -11.99
N LEU A 346 31.26 -15.18 -11.21
CA LEU A 346 31.01 -13.76 -11.09
C LEU A 346 31.82 -13.21 -9.93
N GLY A 347 32.62 -12.19 -10.20
CA GLY A 347 33.35 -11.42 -9.21
C GLY A 347 32.49 -10.32 -8.57
N ALA A 348 33.07 -9.69 -7.56
CA ALA A 348 32.40 -8.59 -6.85
C ALA A 348 32.15 -7.38 -7.77
N ALA A 349 33.02 -7.11 -8.74
CA ALA A 349 32.84 -6.00 -9.66
C ALA A 349 31.61 -6.19 -10.56
N GLU A 350 31.41 -7.38 -11.14
CA GLU A 350 30.25 -7.66 -11.98
C GLU A 350 28.95 -7.60 -11.18
N LEU A 351 28.92 -8.24 -9.99
CA LEU A 351 27.74 -8.21 -9.12
C LEU A 351 27.44 -6.80 -8.59
N ARG A 352 28.46 -5.98 -8.29
CA ARG A 352 28.24 -4.56 -7.98
C ARG A 352 27.60 -3.82 -9.14
N GLY A 353 27.99 -4.09 -10.39
CA GLY A 353 27.38 -3.49 -11.59
C GLY A 353 25.90 -3.84 -11.78
N VAL A 354 25.50 -5.02 -11.32
CA VAL A 354 24.09 -5.44 -11.29
C VAL A 354 23.32 -4.75 -10.16
N PHE A 355 23.87 -4.73 -8.94
CA PHE A 355 23.11 -4.30 -7.77
C PHE A 355 23.13 -2.79 -7.48
N ARG A 356 24.27 -2.11 -7.68
CA ARG A 356 24.43 -0.71 -7.25
C ARG A 356 23.40 0.24 -7.83
N PRO A 357 23.08 0.20 -9.13
CA PRO A 357 22.11 1.14 -9.69
C PRO A 357 20.75 1.10 -9.00
N VAL A 358 20.26 -0.09 -8.61
CA VAL A 358 18.98 -0.25 -7.90
C VAL A 358 19.11 0.18 -6.44
N ILE A 359 20.18 -0.19 -5.75
CA ILE A 359 20.40 0.15 -4.35
C ILE A 359 20.60 1.66 -4.14
N ASP A 360 21.30 2.32 -5.06
CA ASP A 360 21.58 3.74 -4.97
C ASP A 360 20.28 4.56 -5.12
N GLU A 361 19.32 4.09 -5.93
CA GLU A 361 17.96 4.65 -5.97
C GLU A 361 17.24 4.53 -4.61
N VAL A 362 17.30 3.36 -3.97
CA VAL A 362 16.72 3.16 -2.62
C VAL A 362 17.37 4.10 -1.60
N ILE A 363 18.68 4.27 -1.64
CA ILE A 363 19.41 5.19 -0.75
C ILE A 363 18.98 6.64 -0.99
N ILE A 364 18.80 7.05 -2.25
CA ILE A 364 18.33 8.39 -2.61
C ILE A 364 16.93 8.63 -2.02
N LEU A 365 16.03 7.66 -2.15
CA LEU A 365 14.68 7.75 -1.61
C LEU A 365 14.70 7.85 -0.08
N ILE A 366 15.47 7.01 0.62
CA ILE A 366 15.62 7.06 2.08
C ILE A 366 16.15 8.43 2.52
N LYS A 367 17.20 8.95 1.87
CA LYS A 367 17.74 10.29 2.18
C LYS A 367 16.69 11.39 1.94
N GLY A 368 15.88 11.25 0.88
CA GLY A 368 14.76 12.14 0.60
C GLY A 368 13.73 12.13 1.72
N GLN A 369 13.31 10.95 2.16
CA GLN A 369 12.35 10.76 3.23
C GLN A 369 12.86 11.32 4.57
N VAL A 370 14.13 11.05 4.92
CA VAL A 370 14.77 11.62 6.13
C VAL A 370 14.73 13.15 6.10
N ARG A 371 15.09 13.78 4.97
CA ARG A 371 15.04 15.25 4.83
C ARG A 371 13.62 15.82 4.91
N ALA A 372 12.60 15.05 4.53
CA ALA A 372 11.21 15.48 4.60
C ALA A 372 10.67 15.49 6.03
N THR A 373 11.28 14.75 6.95
CA THR A 373 10.91 14.77 8.38
C THR A 373 11.39 16.04 9.06
N LYS A 374 10.54 16.63 9.91
CA LYS A 374 10.88 17.85 10.69
C LYS A 374 11.71 17.54 11.94
N LYS A 375 11.80 16.28 12.34
CA LYS A 375 12.48 15.78 13.54
C LYS A 375 13.69 14.95 13.14
N SER A 376 14.64 14.77 14.05
CA SER A 376 15.77 13.86 13.83
C SER A 376 15.27 12.41 13.71
N VAL A 377 15.65 11.72 12.64
CA VAL A 377 15.35 10.29 12.46
C VAL A 377 16.32 9.47 13.31
N LYS A 378 15.78 8.54 14.11
CA LYS A 378 16.54 7.60 14.94
C LYS A 378 17.01 6.40 14.13
N ALA A 379 16.10 5.79 13.37
CA ALA A 379 16.40 4.57 12.61
C ALA A 379 15.62 4.44 11.31
N VAL A 380 16.20 3.67 10.38
CA VAL A 380 15.53 3.11 9.21
C VAL A 380 15.17 1.65 9.49
N LEU A 381 13.90 1.31 9.34
CA LEU A 381 13.36 -0.03 9.53
C LEU A 381 13.10 -0.67 8.16
N LEU A 382 13.89 -1.68 7.81
CA LEU A 382 13.79 -2.39 6.54
C LEU A 382 12.80 -3.55 6.66
N VAL A 383 11.81 -3.54 5.78
CA VAL A 383 10.79 -4.57 5.62
C VAL A 383 10.65 -4.94 4.13
N GLY A 384 9.85 -5.96 3.83
CA GLY A 384 9.69 -6.45 2.47
C GLY A 384 10.78 -7.46 2.05
N GLY A 385 10.54 -8.14 0.93
CA GLY A 385 11.42 -9.22 0.46
C GLY A 385 12.82 -8.74 0.07
N PHE A 386 12.92 -7.58 -0.59
CA PHE A 386 14.23 -6.97 -0.89
C PHE A 386 14.86 -6.34 0.35
N GLY A 387 14.04 -5.87 1.29
CA GLY A 387 14.49 -5.39 2.60
C GLY A 387 15.23 -6.43 3.43
N GLN A 388 15.15 -7.72 3.08
CA GLN A 388 15.93 -8.81 3.69
C GLN A 388 17.33 -8.98 3.10
N SER A 389 17.67 -8.28 2.00
CA SER A 389 19.00 -8.36 1.39
C SER A 389 20.07 -7.79 2.34
N ALA A 390 21.08 -8.61 2.67
CA ALA A 390 22.22 -8.18 3.47
C ALA A 390 22.98 -7.02 2.78
N TYR A 391 23.20 -7.13 1.46
CA TYR A 391 23.88 -6.07 0.72
C TYR A 391 23.11 -4.75 0.69
N LEU A 392 21.77 -4.78 0.58
CA LEU A 392 20.94 -3.58 0.68
C LEU A 392 21.09 -2.93 2.08
N ARG A 393 20.92 -3.73 3.14
CA ARG A 393 21.06 -3.24 4.53
C ARG A 393 22.42 -2.61 4.77
N ASP A 394 23.50 -3.30 4.40
CA ASP A 394 24.86 -2.84 4.67
C ASP A 394 25.20 -1.59 3.83
N SER A 395 24.67 -1.49 2.61
CA SER A 395 24.81 -0.30 1.77
C SER A 395 24.07 0.91 2.35
N ILE A 396 22.86 0.73 2.87
CA ILE A 396 22.11 1.80 3.55
C ILE A 396 22.83 2.21 4.83
N ARG A 397 23.31 1.25 5.63
CA ARG A 397 24.08 1.51 6.85
C ARG A 397 25.33 2.35 6.56
N GLY A 398 26.08 2.00 5.52
CA GLY A 398 27.23 2.80 5.08
C GLY A 398 26.82 4.22 4.64
N ALA A 399 25.71 4.35 3.90
CA ALA A 399 25.22 5.65 3.41
C ALA A 399 24.61 6.55 4.50
N MET A 400 24.17 5.96 5.63
CA MET A 400 23.55 6.64 6.77
C MET A 400 24.52 6.87 7.95
N GLY A 401 25.72 6.26 7.93
CA GLY A 401 26.64 6.20 9.07
C GLY A 401 26.97 7.56 9.68
N ASP A 402 27.21 8.58 8.85
CA ASP A 402 27.55 9.94 9.32
C ASP A 402 26.38 10.67 9.99
N SER A 403 25.14 10.18 9.81
CA SER A 403 23.92 10.79 10.36
C SER A 403 23.51 10.21 11.71
N GLY A 404 24.22 9.19 12.22
CA GLY A 404 23.85 8.50 13.46
C GLY A 404 22.53 7.73 13.39
N ILE A 405 22.02 7.49 12.16
CA ILE A 405 20.76 6.79 11.92
C ILE A 405 21.03 5.29 11.90
N GLU A 406 20.38 4.55 12.80
CA GLU A 406 20.49 3.10 12.83
C GLU A 406 19.74 2.44 11.67
N VAL A 407 20.18 1.26 11.25
CA VAL A 407 19.52 0.50 10.18
C VAL A 407 19.23 -0.91 10.69
N MET A 408 17.93 -1.18 10.84
CA MET A 408 17.38 -2.40 11.41
C MET A 408 16.57 -3.16 10.35
N GLN A 409 16.52 -4.48 10.45
CA GLN A 409 15.64 -5.32 9.62
C GLN A 409 14.59 -5.97 10.52
N SER A 410 13.32 -5.94 10.10
CA SER A 410 12.27 -6.64 10.84
C SER A 410 12.50 -8.15 10.79
N PRO A 411 12.35 -8.87 11.92
CA PRO A 411 12.13 -10.31 11.90
C PRO A 411 10.95 -10.63 10.98
N ASN A 412 11.07 -11.70 10.19
CA ASN A 412 10.04 -12.11 9.21
C ASN A 412 9.69 -11.04 8.17
N GLY A 413 10.65 -10.19 7.76
CA GLY A 413 10.43 -9.02 6.89
C GLY A 413 9.59 -9.27 5.63
N TRP A 414 9.64 -10.48 5.06
CA TRP A 414 8.86 -10.83 3.88
C TRP A 414 7.35 -10.97 4.16
N THR A 415 6.95 -11.31 5.39
CA THR A 415 5.54 -11.47 5.84
C THR A 415 5.05 -10.31 6.71
N THR A 416 5.88 -9.31 6.95
CA THR A 416 5.58 -8.16 7.82
C THR A 416 4.29 -7.45 7.45
N VAL A 417 4.07 -7.18 6.15
CA VAL A 417 2.85 -6.52 5.65
C VAL A 417 1.60 -7.36 5.92
N VAL A 418 1.58 -8.65 5.55
CA VAL A 418 0.38 -9.50 5.76
C VAL A 418 0.05 -9.70 7.23
N ARG A 419 1.08 -9.83 8.09
CA ARG A 419 0.89 -9.97 9.53
C ARG A 419 0.38 -8.69 10.16
N GLY A 420 0.93 -7.55 9.78
CA GLY A 420 0.47 -6.25 10.22
C GLY A 420 -0.96 -5.93 9.81
N ALA A 421 -1.36 -6.32 8.60
CA ALA A 421 -2.74 -6.20 8.14
C ALA A 421 -3.70 -7.04 9.00
N LEU A 422 -3.32 -8.29 9.32
CA LEU A 422 -4.11 -9.14 10.21
C LEU A 422 -4.22 -8.54 11.62
N MET A 423 -3.09 -8.06 12.16
CA MET A 423 -3.02 -7.40 13.46
C MET A 423 -3.93 -6.16 13.54
N LYS A 424 -3.93 -5.30 12.53
CA LYS A 424 -4.84 -4.14 12.44
C LYS A 424 -6.30 -4.58 12.54
N GLY A 425 -6.71 -5.58 11.76
CA GLY A 425 -8.09 -6.08 11.80
C GLY A 425 -8.49 -6.66 13.15
N LEU A 426 -7.57 -7.36 13.83
CA LEU A 426 -7.79 -7.90 15.17
C LEU A 426 -7.97 -6.79 16.20
N MET A 427 -7.13 -5.74 16.16
CA MET A 427 -7.22 -4.57 17.05
C MET A 427 -8.55 -3.82 16.90
N GLU A 428 -9.05 -3.70 15.67
CA GLU A 428 -10.35 -3.07 15.40
C GLU A 428 -11.54 -3.93 15.86
N THR A 429 -11.34 -5.24 16.03
CA THR A 429 -12.40 -6.16 16.42
C THR A 429 -12.42 -6.44 17.92
N SER A 430 -11.28 -6.27 18.61
CA SER A 430 -11.16 -6.51 20.05
C SER A 430 -10.21 -5.50 20.69
N SER A 431 -10.74 -4.74 21.64
CA SER A 431 -9.96 -3.80 22.47
C SER A 431 -8.96 -4.48 23.40
N ALA A 432 -8.98 -5.81 23.51
CA ALA A 432 -8.03 -6.58 24.31
C ALA A 432 -6.70 -6.85 23.59
N VAL A 433 -6.62 -6.59 22.28
CA VAL A 433 -5.39 -6.76 21.50
C VAL A 433 -4.56 -5.49 21.62
N ALA A 434 -3.51 -5.54 22.44
CA ALA A 434 -2.51 -4.49 22.48
C ALA A 434 -1.85 -4.35 21.09
N GLY A 435 -1.46 -3.14 20.73
CA GLY A 435 -1.00 -2.88 19.38
C GLY A 435 -0.49 -1.48 19.14
N VAL A 436 -0.23 -1.21 17.86
CA VAL A 436 0.23 0.08 17.37
C VAL A 436 -0.94 0.81 16.73
N LYS A 437 -1.25 2.00 17.23
CA LYS A 437 -2.30 2.87 16.69
C LYS A 437 -1.66 4.02 15.91
N ILE A 438 -2.07 4.20 14.67
CA ILE A 438 -1.78 5.43 13.93
C ILE A 438 -2.78 6.49 14.39
N ASN A 439 -2.28 7.55 15.02
CA ASN A 439 -3.12 8.59 15.60
C ASN A 439 -3.37 9.74 14.59
N ALA A 440 -2.34 10.15 13.84
CA ALA A 440 -2.49 11.18 12.81
C ALA A 440 -1.70 10.90 11.54
N ARG A 441 -2.22 11.39 10.41
CA ARG A 441 -1.63 11.28 9.06
C ARG A 441 -1.28 12.65 8.49
N ALA A 442 -0.22 12.73 7.71
CA ALA A 442 0.15 13.97 7.03
C ALA A 442 -0.62 14.09 5.71
N ALA A 443 -1.40 15.17 5.55
CA ALA A 443 -2.15 15.42 4.33
C ALA A 443 -1.21 15.55 3.11
N ARG A 444 -1.44 14.76 2.07
CA ARG A 444 -0.57 14.74 0.87
C ARG A 444 -0.87 15.90 -0.10
N LYS A 445 -2.08 16.43 -0.05
CA LYS A 445 -2.57 17.53 -0.89
C LYS A 445 -3.24 18.57 0.00
N HIS A 446 -3.44 19.77 -0.54
CA HIS A 446 -4.45 20.67 0.00
C HIS A 446 -5.83 20.13 -0.40
N TYR A 447 -6.80 20.17 0.50
CA TYR A 447 -8.20 19.80 0.24
C TYR A 447 -9.07 21.01 0.54
N GLY A 448 -9.93 21.35 -0.41
CA GLY A 448 -10.74 22.55 -0.35
C GLY A 448 -12.07 22.38 -1.06
N THR A 449 -12.94 23.36 -0.92
CA THR A 449 -14.21 23.45 -1.64
C THR A 449 -14.40 24.85 -2.16
N GLU A 450 -15.13 25.02 -3.27
CA GLU A 450 -15.44 26.36 -3.75
C GLU A 450 -16.53 26.99 -2.89
N SER A 451 -16.29 28.22 -2.43
CA SER A 451 -17.25 28.98 -1.64
C SER A 451 -17.45 30.39 -2.20
N SER A 452 -18.70 30.85 -2.09
CA SER A 452 -19.09 32.21 -2.43
C SER A 452 -18.88 33.11 -1.22
N LYS A 453 -18.12 34.19 -1.38
CA LYS A 453 -17.85 35.20 -0.32
C LYS A 453 -18.14 36.61 -0.82
N GLN A 454 -18.35 37.53 0.13
CA GLN A 454 -18.43 38.96 -0.16
C GLN A 454 -17.16 39.44 -0.87
N PHE A 455 -17.33 40.16 -1.98
CA PHE A 455 -16.21 40.72 -2.74
C PHE A 455 -15.54 41.86 -1.95
N ARG A 456 -14.21 41.88 -1.94
CA ARG A 456 -13.38 42.91 -1.30
C ARG A 456 -12.29 43.30 -2.27
N GLU A 457 -12.33 44.54 -2.75
CA GLU A 457 -11.48 45.03 -3.84
C GLU A 457 -9.99 44.90 -3.56
N GLN A 458 -9.57 45.06 -2.30
CA GLN A 458 -8.16 44.96 -1.89
C GLN A 458 -7.62 43.53 -1.86
N LEU A 459 -8.50 42.51 -1.85
CA LEU A 459 -8.12 41.11 -1.66
C LEU A 459 -8.41 40.25 -2.89
N HIS A 460 -9.33 40.70 -3.75
CA HIS A 460 -9.96 39.86 -4.75
C HIS A 460 -9.82 40.44 -6.16
N ASP A 461 -9.63 39.56 -7.14
CA ASP A 461 -9.65 39.90 -8.56
C ASP A 461 -11.02 40.45 -8.97
N ILE A 462 -11.05 41.73 -9.34
CA ILE A 462 -12.26 42.45 -9.73
C ILE A 462 -12.95 41.84 -10.95
N ALA A 463 -12.21 41.18 -11.84
CA ALA A 463 -12.76 40.56 -13.04
C ALA A 463 -13.58 39.29 -12.74
N ARG A 464 -13.41 38.71 -11.54
CA ARG A 464 -14.08 37.46 -11.13
C ARG A 464 -15.33 37.67 -10.28
N ARG A 465 -15.65 38.92 -9.92
CA ARG A 465 -16.83 39.22 -9.11
C ARG A 465 -18.12 39.00 -9.90
N TYR A 466 -19.18 38.65 -9.19
CA TYR A 466 -20.53 38.58 -9.75
C TYR A 466 -21.52 39.23 -8.79
N TRP A 467 -22.63 39.73 -9.33
CA TRP A 467 -23.70 40.29 -8.52
C TRP A 467 -24.56 39.16 -7.93
N ASN A 468 -24.77 39.17 -6.61
CA ASN A 468 -25.71 38.27 -5.96
C ASN A 468 -27.01 39.03 -5.66
N GLY A 469 -28.09 38.75 -6.40
CA GLY A 469 -29.38 39.43 -6.23
C GLY A 469 -30.00 39.24 -4.84
N CYS A 470 -29.88 38.03 -4.29
CA CYS A 470 -30.43 37.69 -2.98
C CYS A 470 -29.84 38.56 -1.86
N GLU A 471 -28.52 38.79 -1.89
CA GLU A 471 -27.81 39.58 -0.88
C GLU A 471 -27.64 41.06 -1.28
N GLY A 472 -27.88 41.37 -2.56
CA GLY A 472 -27.66 42.67 -3.20
C GLY A 472 -26.27 43.22 -2.93
N GLU A 473 -25.26 42.40 -3.18
CA GLU A 473 -23.85 42.77 -3.11
C GLU A 473 -23.03 42.02 -4.18
N TYR A 474 -21.84 42.54 -4.49
CA TYR A 474 -20.87 41.80 -5.28
C TYR A 474 -20.25 40.68 -4.43
N ARG A 475 -20.19 39.49 -5.00
CA ARG A 475 -19.57 38.30 -4.42
C ARG A 475 -18.52 37.74 -5.36
N ILE A 476 -17.72 36.82 -4.86
CA ILE A 476 -16.69 36.11 -5.62
C ILE A 476 -16.61 34.66 -5.16
N ASN A 477 -16.28 33.76 -6.07
CA ASN A 477 -15.98 32.37 -5.73
C ASN A 477 -14.49 32.20 -5.48
N THR A 478 -14.15 31.64 -4.32
CA THR A 478 -12.78 31.32 -3.89
C THR A 478 -12.73 29.88 -3.40
N ILE A 479 -11.55 29.27 -3.38
CA ILE A 479 -11.37 27.95 -2.77
C ILE A 479 -11.10 28.13 -1.28
N ASP A 480 -11.95 27.52 -0.46
CA ASP A 480 -11.74 27.36 0.98
C ASP A 480 -10.98 26.06 1.25
N TRP A 481 -9.67 26.19 1.39
CA TRP A 481 -8.78 25.10 1.77
C TRP A 481 -8.94 24.79 3.27
N PHE A 482 -9.64 23.70 3.57
CA PHE A 482 -9.91 23.26 4.94
C PHE A 482 -8.86 22.29 5.48
N ILE A 483 -8.11 21.61 4.60
CA ILE A 483 -6.90 20.86 4.97
C ILE A 483 -5.75 21.38 4.10
N SER A 484 -4.66 21.75 4.76
CA SER A 484 -3.42 22.12 4.07
C SER A 484 -2.51 20.91 3.89
N LYS A 485 -1.77 20.87 2.77
CA LYS A 485 -0.71 19.87 2.58
C LYS A 485 0.26 19.90 3.77
N GLY A 486 0.59 18.72 4.29
CA GLY A 486 1.45 18.51 5.46
C GLY A 486 0.76 18.75 6.82
N ALA A 487 -0.51 19.15 6.85
CA ALA A 487 -1.28 19.20 8.09
C ALA A 487 -1.52 17.78 8.62
N LEU A 488 -1.44 17.62 9.95
CA LEU A 488 -1.80 16.37 10.60
C LEU A 488 -3.32 16.24 10.67
N VAL A 489 -3.84 15.17 10.09
CA VAL A 489 -5.23 14.76 10.08
C VAL A 489 -5.37 13.57 11.02
N ARG A 490 -6.07 13.75 12.13
CA ARG A 490 -6.27 12.68 13.12
C ARG A 490 -7.28 11.68 12.60
N GLU A 491 -7.04 10.40 12.88
CA GLU A 491 -8.02 9.36 12.58
C GLU A 491 -9.25 9.54 13.47
N GLU A 492 -10.43 9.24 12.93
CA GLU A 492 -11.73 9.26 13.64
C GLU A 492 -12.22 10.64 14.11
N GLU A 493 -11.40 11.69 14.00
CA GLU A 493 -11.81 13.07 14.26
C GLU A 493 -12.37 13.74 12.98
N PRO A 494 -13.65 14.15 12.95
CA PRO A 494 -14.26 14.71 11.75
C PRO A 494 -13.80 16.14 11.47
N THR A 495 -13.43 16.42 10.22
CA THR A 495 -13.33 17.78 9.69
C THR A 495 -14.72 18.26 9.28
N ARG A 496 -15.19 19.36 9.88
CA ARG A 496 -16.53 19.90 9.63
C ARG A 496 -16.50 21.03 8.60
N LEU A 497 -17.20 20.84 7.49
CA LEU A 497 -17.40 21.87 6.47
C LEU A 497 -18.79 22.45 6.58
N ASN A 498 -18.88 23.75 6.82
CA ASN A 498 -20.16 24.46 6.89
C ASN A 498 -20.54 24.97 5.51
N TYR A 499 -21.76 24.67 5.08
CA TYR A 499 -22.31 25.14 3.83
C TYR A 499 -23.61 25.90 4.05
N THR A 500 -23.81 26.93 3.24
CA THR A 500 -25.06 27.67 3.18
C THR A 500 -25.41 27.88 1.72
N GLN A 501 -26.54 27.32 1.29
CA GLN A 501 -27.05 27.50 -0.05
C GLN A 501 -28.41 28.18 -0.01
N LYS A 502 -28.52 29.30 -0.73
CA LYS A 502 -29.79 29.99 -0.93
C LYS A 502 -30.42 29.52 -2.24
N ARG A 503 -31.63 28.97 -2.18
CA ARG A 503 -32.38 28.47 -3.36
C ARG A 503 -33.71 29.18 -3.51
N VAL A 504 -34.02 29.67 -4.70
CA VAL A 504 -35.28 30.40 -4.94
C VAL A 504 -36.48 29.47 -4.76
N LEU A 505 -37.54 29.94 -4.08
CA LEU A 505 -38.71 29.14 -3.72
C LEU A 505 -39.45 28.53 -4.92
N PHE A 506 -39.53 29.26 -6.04
CA PHE A 506 -40.28 28.79 -7.21
C PHE A 506 -39.62 27.60 -7.93
N ILE A 507 -38.33 27.33 -7.65
CA ILE A 507 -37.61 26.15 -8.18
C ILE A 507 -38.07 24.85 -7.48
N GLY A 508 -38.77 24.97 -6.34
CA GLY A 508 -39.33 23.85 -5.60
C GLY A 508 -38.51 23.46 -4.37
N HIS A 509 -38.88 22.32 -3.78
CA HIS A 509 -38.25 21.80 -2.57
C HIS A 509 -36.77 21.44 -2.82
N PRO A 510 -35.82 21.82 -1.93
CA PRO A 510 -34.43 21.41 -2.05
C PRO A 510 -34.28 19.89 -1.90
N MET A 511 -34.22 19.15 -3.02
CA MET A 511 -34.10 17.69 -2.99
C MET A 511 -32.68 17.19 -2.70
N ASN A 512 -31.66 17.93 -3.14
CA ASN A 512 -30.27 17.59 -2.93
C ASN A 512 -29.39 18.83 -2.91
N VAL A 513 -28.20 18.68 -2.32
CA VAL A 513 -27.10 19.63 -2.45
C VAL A 513 -25.87 18.92 -2.97
N LYS A 514 -25.19 19.55 -3.92
CA LYS A 514 -23.91 19.10 -4.45
C LYS A 514 -22.80 20.03 -3.98
N THR A 515 -21.67 19.45 -3.59
CA THR A 515 -20.44 20.20 -3.37
C THR A 515 -19.25 19.43 -3.92
N ASP A 516 -18.28 20.16 -4.46
CA ASP A 516 -17.06 19.58 -4.99
C ASP A 516 -15.95 19.70 -3.96
N ILE A 517 -15.21 18.60 -3.76
CA ILE A 517 -13.93 18.64 -3.08
C ILE A 517 -12.85 18.76 -4.14
N LEU A 518 -12.05 19.81 -3.99
CA LEU A 518 -10.95 20.20 -4.84
C LEU A 518 -9.64 19.84 -4.15
N VAL A 519 -8.64 19.47 -4.93
CA VAL A 519 -7.30 19.16 -4.42
C VAL A 519 -6.20 19.89 -5.17
N CYS A 520 -5.14 20.25 -4.46
CA CYS A 520 -3.91 20.78 -5.03
C CYS A 520 -2.70 20.04 -4.46
N SER A 521 -1.93 19.36 -5.32
CA SER A 521 -0.74 18.59 -4.91
C SER A 521 0.45 19.46 -4.51
N ASP A 522 0.48 20.71 -4.99
CA ASP A 522 1.52 21.71 -4.75
C ASP A 522 2.97 21.14 -4.71
N PRO A 523 3.46 20.53 -5.80
CA PRO A 523 4.72 19.78 -5.78
C PRO A 523 5.95 20.67 -5.54
N ILE A 524 5.86 21.95 -5.87
CA ILE A 524 6.93 22.95 -5.75
C ILE A 524 6.73 23.92 -4.57
N ASN A 525 5.79 23.61 -3.66
CA ASN A 525 5.51 24.35 -2.42
C ASN A 525 5.28 25.86 -2.62
N ILE A 526 4.54 26.24 -3.67
CA ILE A 526 4.17 27.65 -3.94
C ILE A 526 2.94 28.07 -3.13
N GLY A 527 2.26 27.12 -2.49
CA GLY A 527 1.03 27.33 -1.75
C GLY A 527 -0.22 27.12 -2.61
N ALA A 528 -1.33 26.81 -1.94
CA ALA A 528 -2.60 26.54 -2.58
C ALA A 528 -3.21 27.81 -3.21
N PRO A 529 -3.71 27.76 -4.45
CA PRO A 529 -4.23 28.95 -5.12
C PRO A 529 -5.58 29.37 -4.53
N VAL A 530 -5.83 30.68 -4.50
CA VAL A 530 -7.12 31.25 -4.06
C VAL A 530 -8.26 30.92 -5.03
N TYR A 531 -7.93 30.82 -6.32
CA TYR A 531 -8.89 30.58 -7.41
C TYR A 531 -8.59 29.25 -8.12
N LYS A 532 -9.64 28.64 -8.67
CA LYS A 532 -9.50 27.47 -9.54
C LYS A 532 -8.63 27.81 -10.75
N ASN A 533 -7.60 26.99 -10.98
CA ASN A 533 -6.67 27.06 -12.10
C ASN A 533 -6.17 25.65 -12.44
N LEU A 534 -5.22 25.53 -13.37
CA LEU A 534 -4.68 24.23 -13.82
C LEU A 534 -3.98 23.41 -12.73
N ARG A 535 -3.65 24.00 -11.57
CA ARG A 535 -3.05 23.29 -10.42
C ARG A 535 -4.10 22.67 -9.49
N VAL A 536 -5.39 22.94 -9.73
CA VAL A 536 -6.49 22.46 -8.89
C VAL A 536 -7.24 21.38 -9.64
N ALA A 537 -7.17 20.16 -9.12
CA ALA A 537 -7.93 19.03 -9.63
C ALA A 537 -9.24 18.88 -8.85
N HIS A 538 -10.27 18.35 -9.53
CA HIS A 538 -11.48 17.90 -8.89
C HIS A 538 -11.22 16.50 -8.33
N LEU A 539 -11.39 16.30 -7.03
CA LEU A 539 -11.23 14.99 -6.41
C LEU A 539 -12.54 14.20 -6.46
N VAL A 540 -13.61 14.82 -5.99
CA VAL A 540 -14.88 14.13 -5.77
C VAL A 540 -16.05 15.09 -5.76
N THR A 541 -17.20 14.64 -6.27
CA THR A 541 -18.49 15.31 -6.11
C THR A 541 -19.27 14.65 -5.00
N LEU A 542 -19.64 15.43 -4.00
CA LEU A 542 -20.45 15.01 -2.85
C LEU A 542 -21.90 15.41 -3.09
N THR A 543 -22.81 14.45 -3.20
CA THR A 543 -24.26 14.70 -3.37
C THR A 543 -25.02 14.27 -2.12
N ALA A 544 -25.47 15.26 -1.35
CA ALA A 544 -26.28 15.09 -0.16
C ALA A 544 -27.77 15.04 -0.53
N ASP A 545 -28.47 13.96 -0.15
CA ASP A 545 -29.91 13.82 -0.33
C ASP A 545 -30.66 14.53 0.81
N LEU A 546 -31.41 15.57 0.46
CA LEU A 546 -32.22 16.35 1.40
C LEU A 546 -33.71 15.97 1.37
N SER A 547 -34.11 14.98 0.56
CA SER A 547 -35.52 14.55 0.46
C SER A 547 -36.12 14.10 1.80
N ARG A 548 -35.27 13.67 2.73
CA ARG A 548 -35.63 13.25 4.09
C ARG A 548 -35.77 14.42 5.08
N VAL A 549 -35.36 15.62 4.70
CA VAL A 549 -35.46 16.83 5.52
C VAL A 549 -36.78 17.51 5.22
N SER A 550 -37.64 17.66 6.23
CA SER A 550 -38.92 18.38 6.07
C SER A 550 -38.69 19.80 5.55
N ILE A 551 -39.47 20.22 4.55
CA ILE A 551 -39.42 21.57 3.99
C ILE A 551 -39.60 22.69 5.02
N THR A 552 -40.28 22.40 6.13
CA THR A 552 -40.49 23.33 7.24
C THR A 552 -39.22 23.62 8.03
N LYS A 553 -38.19 22.78 7.93
CA LYS A 553 -36.90 22.98 8.57
C LYS A 553 -35.99 23.95 7.82
N PHE A 554 -36.32 24.32 6.57
CA PHE A 554 -35.55 25.29 5.81
C PHE A 554 -36.08 26.70 6.05
N PRO A 555 -35.34 27.59 6.71
CA PRO A 555 -35.74 28.98 6.88
C PRO A 555 -36.00 29.64 5.53
N LYS A 556 -37.04 30.46 5.47
CA LYS A 556 -37.38 31.26 4.29
C LYS A 556 -36.93 32.70 4.51
N LEU A 557 -36.34 33.31 3.50
CA LEU A 557 -35.96 34.71 3.51
C LEU A 557 -36.37 35.40 2.21
N VAL A 558 -36.56 36.70 2.24
CA VAL A 558 -36.77 37.52 1.04
C VAL A 558 -35.44 38.20 0.71
N GLY A 559 -34.95 37.98 -0.51
CA GLY A 559 -33.73 38.59 -1.00
C GLY A 559 -33.92 40.07 -1.32
N LYS A 560 -32.81 40.80 -1.50
CA LYS A 560 -32.84 42.22 -1.91
C LYS A 560 -33.37 42.42 -3.34
N ASP A 561 -33.42 41.36 -4.13
CA ASP A 561 -34.09 41.29 -5.43
C ASP A 561 -35.61 41.05 -5.34
N GLY A 562 -36.16 40.94 -4.13
CA GLY A 562 -37.59 40.72 -3.89
C GLY A 562 -38.05 39.27 -4.05
N LEU A 563 -37.14 38.35 -4.41
CA LEU A 563 -37.47 36.92 -4.53
C LEU A 563 -37.42 36.25 -3.16
N SER A 564 -38.24 35.20 -2.97
CA SER A 564 -38.18 34.38 -1.76
C SER A 564 -37.21 33.21 -1.94
N TYR A 565 -36.38 32.94 -0.93
CA TYR A 565 -35.37 31.89 -0.91
C TYR A 565 -35.54 30.94 0.28
N TYR A 566 -35.25 29.66 0.07
CA TYR A 566 -34.86 28.73 1.12
C TYR A 566 -33.41 28.99 1.48
N ASN A 567 -33.13 29.10 2.77
CA ASN A 567 -31.78 29.16 3.32
C ASN A 567 -31.39 27.77 3.82
N VAL A 568 -30.70 27.00 2.98
CA VAL A 568 -30.33 25.62 3.28
C VAL A 568 -28.94 25.62 3.92
N THR A 569 -28.89 25.42 5.24
CA THR A 569 -27.65 25.29 6.00
C THR A 569 -27.38 23.84 6.33
N PHE A 570 -26.17 23.35 6.05
CA PHE A 570 -25.79 21.98 6.38
C PHE A 570 -24.30 21.91 6.66
N GLN A 571 -23.88 20.83 7.31
CA GLN A 571 -22.48 20.51 7.49
C GLN A 571 -22.17 19.17 6.82
N ILE A 572 -20.99 19.09 6.24
CA ILE A 572 -20.41 17.81 5.85
C ILE A 572 -19.32 17.49 6.85
N GLU A 573 -19.48 16.38 7.56
CA GLU A 573 -18.42 15.78 8.36
C GLU A 573 -17.60 14.85 7.46
N ILE A 574 -16.29 15.11 7.41
CA ILE A 574 -15.31 14.31 6.70
C ILE A 574 -14.45 13.63 7.74
N THR A 575 -14.62 12.33 7.90
CA THR A 575 -13.85 11.52 8.85
C THR A 575 -12.89 10.62 8.08
N HIS A 576 -11.60 10.75 8.37
CA HIS A 576 -10.57 9.95 7.72
C HIS A 576 -10.27 8.70 8.56
N TYR A 577 -10.30 7.56 7.89
CA TYR A 577 -9.86 6.27 8.42
C TYR A 577 -8.65 5.80 7.62
N SER A 578 -8.01 4.74 8.09
CA SER A 578 -6.82 4.17 7.45
C SER A 578 -7.01 3.77 5.98
N ALA A 579 -8.26 3.45 5.61
CA ALA A 579 -8.61 2.76 4.37
C ALA A 579 -9.65 3.46 3.51
N TYR A 580 -10.38 4.41 4.09
CA TYR A 580 -11.46 5.12 3.43
C TYR A 580 -11.73 6.44 4.14
N THR A 581 -12.42 7.34 3.44
CA THR A 581 -12.95 8.57 4.02
C THR A 581 -14.46 8.45 4.10
N LYS A 582 -15.03 8.72 5.27
CA LYS A 582 -16.47 8.73 5.51
C LYS A 582 -16.97 10.17 5.37
N TYR A 583 -18.06 10.33 4.63
CA TYR A 583 -18.72 11.61 4.42
C TYR A 583 -20.14 11.54 4.96
N GLU A 584 -20.47 12.39 5.93
CA GLU A 584 -21.78 12.41 6.59
C GLU A 584 -22.42 13.78 6.49
N LEU A 585 -23.72 13.79 6.18
CA LEU A 585 -24.51 15.01 6.14
C LEU A 585 -25.12 15.28 7.51
N ILE A 586 -24.78 16.43 8.08
CA ILE A 586 -25.38 16.94 9.30
C ILE A 586 -26.25 18.16 8.97
N HIS A 587 -27.49 18.17 9.45
CA HIS A 587 -28.39 19.32 9.36
C HIS A 587 -29.09 19.50 10.71
N ASP A 588 -29.01 20.70 11.29
CA ASP A 588 -29.49 21.01 12.65
C ASP A 588 -29.02 20.02 13.73
N GLY A 589 -27.77 19.56 13.63
CA GLY A 589 -27.19 18.59 14.57
C GLY A 589 -27.69 17.15 14.39
N ILE A 590 -28.55 16.88 13.41
CA ILE A 590 -29.04 15.54 13.07
C ILE A 590 -28.24 14.99 11.88
N ASN A 591 -27.74 13.76 12.02
CA ASN A 591 -27.10 13.03 10.94
C ASN A 591 -28.17 12.42 10.02
N TYR A 592 -28.19 12.84 8.76
CA TYR A 592 -29.15 12.38 7.75
C TYR A 592 -28.64 11.21 6.91
N GLY A 593 -27.43 10.73 7.18
CA GLY A 593 -26.81 9.56 6.57
C GLY A 593 -25.62 9.88 5.67
N ALA A 594 -25.20 8.84 4.94
CA ALA A 594 -24.05 8.90 4.06
C ALA A 594 -24.32 9.74 2.79
N ILE A 595 -23.31 10.47 2.37
CA ILE A 595 -23.32 11.27 1.15
C ILE A 595 -22.97 10.36 -0.05
N ASN A 596 -23.58 10.58 -1.21
CA ASN A 596 -23.13 9.90 -2.44
C ASN A 596 -21.82 10.54 -2.91
N VAL A 597 -20.80 9.71 -3.17
CA VAL A 597 -19.41 10.09 -3.38
C VAL A 597 -18.99 9.63 -4.78
N GLU A 598 -18.84 10.58 -5.70
CA GLU A 598 -18.43 10.31 -7.08
C GLU A 598 -17.00 10.81 -7.31
N TYR A 599 -16.02 9.90 -7.23
CA TYR A 599 -14.62 10.21 -7.53
C TYR A 599 -14.42 10.43 -9.04
N VAL A 600 -13.59 11.42 -9.38
CA VAL A 600 -13.33 11.85 -10.77
C VAL A 600 -12.03 11.27 -11.30
#